data_AF-A0A9N9WPA3-F1
#
_entry.id   AF-A0A9N9WPA3-F1
#
_cell.length_a   1.000
_cell.length_b   1.000
_cell.length_c   1.000
_cell.angle_alpha   90.00
_cell.angle_beta   90.00
_cell.angle_gamma   90.00
#
_symmetry.space_group_name_H-M   'P 1'
#
loop_
_entity.id
_entity.type
_entity.pdbx_description
1 polymer ?
#
loop_
_entity_poly.entity_id
_entity_poly.type
_entity_poly.pdbx_seq_one_letter_code
_entity_poly.pdbx_strand_id
1 'polypeptide(L)'
;MNFMPLLLRHNHLYSNKQNSQLETELFKSMATSDDQPSSSKFYKPKSKKFTKIPIFIVENHNDVLELILPSLANLYLPFQNNLMIHFDSHPDCCINRQMPAATVYNRSLLLESLSIENWLVPLTYAGHINEIIWIHPQFATQISDGNHQFSVGDFDGKISVSSNLDYFLTDGSYKEETLLQNKKDVKLTVAQVSESIAELIEDNRTWILDIDLDYFSTLNPFISIYPEANTYERLKEIFKMDKNYDLNDPDSIAKFVSERNRKLEFFDTVFQHMAQNGSLEKYKLEDESMKEKLEVVKELIDSLCHHYSIYDIDWFIINDAGCTIDDEQHQLPHHESSEEEIKTMIDKFERFLKSLNKMPVMVTISRSSNDGYTPNHQVELIQQMVLDRLQKVFGENITDQPTLWYKNSSIPALELVEPRKKKP
;
A
#
# COMPACT_ATOMS: atom_id res chain seq x y z
N MET A 1 22.95 -18.12 -15.93
CA MET A 1 22.60 -16.69 -16.09
C MET A 1 21.27 -16.51 -15.39
N ASN A 2 21.31 -16.39 -14.06
CA ASN A 2 20.12 -16.22 -13.24
C ASN A 2 19.92 -14.71 -13.06
N PHE A 3 19.00 -14.14 -13.81
CA PHE A 3 18.45 -12.82 -13.51
C PHE A 3 17.46 -13.02 -12.36
N MET A 4 17.89 -12.77 -11.12
CA MET A 4 16.93 -12.49 -10.05
C MET A 4 16.26 -11.15 -10.37
N PRO A 5 14.91 -11.06 -10.33
CA PRO A 5 14.20 -9.80 -10.43
C PRO A 5 14.63 -8.88 -9.28
N LEU A 6 14.75 -7.58 -9.57
CA LEU A 6 14.94 -6.50 -8.60
C LEU A 6 13.67 -6.35 -7.75
N LEU A 7 13.40 -7.32 -6.90
CA LEU A 7 12.34 -7.26 -5.89
C LEU A 7 12.79 -6.31 -4.77
N LEU A 8 11.97 -5.28 -4.52
CA LEU A 8 11.95 -4.42 -3.34
C LEU A 8 13.26 -3.67 -3.02
N ARG A 9 13.43 -2.47 -3.59
CA ARG A 9 14.39 -1.49 -3.05
C ARG A 9 13.90 -0.99 -1.69
N HIS A 10 14.39 -1.60 -0.63
CA HIS A 10 14.20 -1.11 0.74
C HIS A 10 15.06 0.15 0.99
N ASN A 11 14.39 1.29 1.16
CA ASN A 11 15.02 2.50 1.71
C ASN A 11 15.04 2.43 3.24
N HIS A 12 16.06 1.80 3.82
CA HIS A 12 16.35 1.96 5.25
C HIS A 12 17.16 3.23 5.50
N LEU A 13 16.50 4.28 5.99
CA LEU A 13 17.14 5.51 6.45
C LEU A 13 17.88 5.27 7.79
N TYR A 14 19.21 5.37 7.76
CA TYR A 14 20.04 5.46 8.97
C TYR A 14 19.87 6.84 9.62
N SER A 15 19.37 6.88 10.87
CA SER A 15 19.20 8.12 11.62
C SER A 15 20.55 8.76 12.00
N ASN A 16 20.75 10.04 11.64
CA ASN A 16 21.84 10.87 12.16
C ASN A 16 21.32 11.74 13.32
N LYS A 17 21.68 11.37 14.55
CA LYS A 17 21.23 11.96 15.84
C LYS A 17 21.68 13.41 16.14
N GLN A 18 22.08 14.22 15.15
CA GLN A 18 22.63 15.56 15.41
C GLN A 18 21.75 16.76 14.97
N ASN A 19 20.62 16.55 14.29
CA ASN A 19 19.73 17.65 13.87
C ASN A 19 18.56 17.98 14.82
N SER A 20 18.29 17.15 15.85
CA SER A 20 17.07 17.30 16.67
C SER A 20 17.06 18.54 17.59
N GLN A 21 18.22 19.12 17.90
CA GLN A 21 18.29 20.28 18.80
C GLN A 21 18.08 21.62 18.10
N LEU A 22 18.43 21.75 16.82
CA LEU A 22 18.22 22.98 16.04
C LEU A 22 16.78 23.15 15.54
N GLU A 23 16.07 22.04 15.31
CA GLU A 23 14.67 22.07 14.85
C GLU A 23 13.68 22.44 15.97
N THR A 24 14.00 22.08 17.23
CA THR A 24 13.13 22.39 18.38
C THR A 24 13.08 23.89 18.71
N GLU A 25 14.11 24.65 18.35
CA GLU A 25 14.14 26.12 18.57
C GLU A 25 13.38 26.90 17.48
N LEU A 26 13.33 26.40 16.25
CA LEU A 26 12.56 27.03 15.16
C LEU A 26 11.05 26.91 15.38
N PHE A 27 10.58 25.79 15.93
CA PHE A 27 9.16 25.59 16.23
C PHE A 27 8.65 26.44 17.40
N LYS A 28 9.52 26.86 18.33
CA LYS A 28 9.13 27.73 19.45
C LYS A 28 8.97 29.20 19.02
N SER A 29 9.66 29.67 17.98
CA SER A 29 9.52 31.06 17.53
C SER A 29 8.27 31.33 16.68
N MET A 30 7.56 30.28 16.22
CA MET A 30 6.31 30.41 15.46
C MET A 30 5.05 30.35 16.34
N ALA A 31 5.19 30.06 17.65
CA ALA A 31 4.08 29.88 18.59
C ALA A 31 3.70 31.15 19.38
N THR A 32 4.27 32.33 19.06
CA THR A 32 3.95 33.59 19.73
C THR A 32 3.55 34.67 18.72
N SER A 33 2.34 34.54 18.17
CA SER A 33 1.61 35.70 17.64
C SER A 33 0.11 35.44 17.81
N ASP A 34 -0.42 35.85 18.95
CA ASP A 34 -1.85 36.02 19.18
C ASP A 34 -2.33 37.21 18.33
N ASP A 35 -2.84 36.92 17.14
CA ASP A 35 -3.71 37.84 16.41
C ASP A 35 -4.91 37.04 15.91
N GLN A 36 -6.08 37.30 16.51
CA GLN A 36 -7.33 36.69 16.07
C GLN A 36 -7.71 37.17 14.67
N PRO A 37 -7.96 36.28 13.69
CA PRO A 37 -8.53 36.71 12.43
C PRO A 37 -10.04 36.86 12.58
N SER A 38 -10.49 38.10 12.43
CA SER A 38 -11.87 38.47 12.12
C SER A 38 -12.44 37.64 10.96
N SER A 39 -13.77 37.45 11.01
CA SER A 39 -14.59 36.63 10.10
C SER A 39 -14.42 36.94 8.61
N SER A 40 -13.37 36.42 7.99
CA SER A 40 -13.26 36.36 6.54
C SER A 40 -14.01 35.12 6.04
N LYS A 41 -14.92 35.34 5.08
CA LYS A 41 -15.61 34.26 4.37
C LYS A 41 -14.55 33.37 3.71
N PHE A 42 -14.30 32.18 4.26
CA PHE A 42 -13.41 31.19 3.64
C PHE A 42 -13.91 30.88 2.22
N TYR A 43 -13.24 31.45 1.22
CA TYR A 43 -13.45 31.12 -0.18
C TYR A 43 -12.89 29.70 -0.38
N LYS A 44 -13.75 28.68 -0.48
CA LYS A 44 -13.30 27.36 -0.95
C LYS A 44 -12.97 27.50 -2.44
N PRO A 45 -11.70 27.39 -2.87
CA PRO A 45 -11.37 27.48 -4.29
C PRO A 45 -12.08 26.34 -5.02
N LYS A 46 -12.71 26.65 -6.17
CA LYS A 46 -13.37 25.64 -7.00
C LYS A 46 -12.32 24.69 -7.56
N SER A 47 -12.60 23.39 -7.53
CA SER A 47 -11.75 22.40 -8.17
C SER A 47 -11.64 22.67 -9.68
N LYS A 48 -10.42 22.56 -10.19
CA LYS A 48 -10.16 22.51 -11.62
C LYS A 48 -10.69 21.19 -12.18
N LYS A 49 -10.89 21.15 -13.49
CA LYS A 49 -11.21 19.93 -14.23
C LYS A 49 -10.16 19.70 -15.28
N PHE A 50 -9.73 18.46 -15.45
CA PHE A 50 -8.97 18.10 -16.63
C PHE A 50 -9.85 18.25 -17.87
N THR A 51 -9.25 18.61 -19.02
CA THR A 51 -9.97 18.65 -20.30
C THR A 51 -10.36 17.25 -20.76
N LYS A 52 -9.48 16.29 -20.51
CA LYS A 52 -9.66 14.86 -20.71
C LYS A 52 -9.14 14.13 -19.47
N ILE A 53 -9.79 13.06 -19.05
CA ILE A 53 -9.40 12.21 -17.92
C ILE A 53 -8.01 11.64 -18.23
N PRO A 54 -6.98 11.98 -17.43
CA PRO A 54 -5.65 11.44 -17.63
C PRO A 54 -5.61 9.96 -17.23
N ILE A 55 -4.89 9.17 -18.01
CA ILE A 55 -4.52 7.80 -17.69
C ILE A 55 -3.02 7.79 -17.40
N PHE A 56 -2.66 7.42 -16.18
CA PHE A 56 -1.28 7.28 -15.76
C PHE A 56 -0.94 5.82 -15.52
N ILE A 57 0.19 5.36 -16.05
CA ILE A 57 0.67 3.99 -15.87
C ILE A 57 2.01 4.04 -15.13
N VAL A 58 2.09 3.34 -14.01
CA VAL A 58 3.30 3.20 -13.18
C VAL A 58 3.76 1.73 -13.17
N GLU A 59 4.97 1.46 -12.66
CA GLU A 59 5.40 0.07 -12.43
C GLU A 59 4.98 -0.41 -11.05
N ASN A 60 5.52 0.23 -10.01
CA ASN A 60 5.20 -0.09 -8.62
C ASN A 60 3.94 0.67 -8.21
N HIS A 61 3.05 0.04 -7.45
CA HIS A 61 1.76 0.66 -7.14
C HIS A 61 1.89 1.97 -6.38
N ASN A 62 2.79 2.05 -5.39
CA ASN A 62 3.00 3.27 -4.60
C ASN A 62 3.43 4.50 -5.44
N ASP A 63 3.97 4.30 -6.65
CA ASP A 63 4.32 5.41 -7.55
C ASP A 63 3.09 6.19 -8.02
N VAL A 64 1.86 5.69 -7.87
CA VAL A 64 0.63 6.46 -8.17
C VAL A 64 0.54 7.74 -7.33
N LEU A 65 1.16 7.79 -6.14
CA LEU A 65 1.19 9.00 -5.31
C LEU A 65 1.97 10.14 -5.96
N GLU A 66 2.92 9.84 -6.84
CA GLU A 66 3.64 10.85 -7.61
C GLU A 66 2.67 11.67 -8.48
N LEU A 67 1.47 11.15 -8.75
CA LEU A 67 0.48 11.73 -9.65
C LEU A 67 -0.76 12.22 -8.90
N ILE A 68 -1.16 11.50 -7.84
CA ILE A 68 -2.28 11.88 -6.97
C ILE A 68 -1.93 13.14 -6.16
N LEU A 69 -0.76 13.19 -5.52
CA LEU A 69 -0.39 14.32 -4.65
C LEU A 69 -0.32 15.65 -5.42
N PRO A 70 0.32 15.74 -6.61
CA PRO A 70 0.23 16.94 -7.44
C PRO A 70 -1.19 17.29 -7.88
N SER A 71 -2.07 16.31 -8.08
CA SER A 71 -3.46 16.55 -8.49
C SER A 71 -4.31 17.14 -7.37
N LEU A 72 -4.02 16.77 -6.11
CA LEU A 72 -4.53 17.45 -4.91
C LEU A 72 -3.98 18.88 -4.82
N ALA A 73 -2.66 19.05 -4.92
CA ALA A 73 -1.99 20.35 -4.80
C ALA A 73 -2.45 21.36 -5.87
N ASN A 74 -2.75 20.88 -7.08
CA ASN A 74 -3.20 21.71 -8.20
C ASN A 74 -4.72 21.90 -8.28
N LEU A 75 -5.46 21.39 -7.29
CA LEU A 75 -6.92 21.47 -7.16
C LEU A 75 -7.70 20.72 -8.24
N TYR A 76 -7.11 19.72 -8.91
CA TYR A 76 -7.86 18.81 -9.79
C TYR A 76 -8.69 17.82 -8.97
N LEU A 77 -8.15 17.40 -7.84
CA LEU A 77 -8.88 16.69 -6.79
C LEU A 77 -9.20 17.68 -5.64
N PRO A 78 -10.40 17.60 -5.03
CA PRO A 78 -10.64 18.17 -3.71
C PRO A 78 -9.54 17.76 -2.73
N PHE A 79 -9.10 18.66 -1.86
CA PHE A 79 -8.03 18.35 -0.92
C PHE A 79 -8.40 17.26 0.11
N GLN A 80 -9.69 17.04 0.34
CA GLN A 80 -10.19 16.07 1.30
C GLN A 80 -11.45 15.37 0.78
N ASN A 81 -11.75 14.22 1.38
CA ASN A 81 -12.97 13.46 1.19
C ASN A 81 -13.19 12.94 -0.24
N ASN A 82 -12.12 12.44 -0.86
CA ASN A 82 -12.22 11.73 -2.13
C ASN A 82 -12.56 10.25 -1.90
N LEU A 83 -13.18 9.66 -2.92
CA LEU A 83 -13.41 8.22 -3.03
C LEU A 83 -12.31 7.59 -3.90
N MET A 84 -11.78 6.45 -3.47
CA MET A 84 -10.94 5.58 -4.29
C MET A 84 -11.72 4.34 -4.69
N ILE A 85 -11.79 4.03 -5.99
CA ILE A 85 -12.24 2.71 -6.46
C ILE A 85 -10.99 1.99 -6.96
N HIS A 86 -10.62 0.92 -6.26
CA HIS A 86 -9.32 0.26 -6.39
C HIS A 86 -9.55 -1.20 -6.82
N PHE A 87 -9.19 -1.52 -8.07
CA PHE A 87 -9.19 -2.88 -8.60
C PHE A 87 -7.82 -3.49 -8.37
N ASP A 88 -7.74 -4.48 -7.50
CA ASP A 88 -6.45 -5.05 -7.09
C ASP A 88 -6.65 -6.45 -6.47
N SER A 89 -5.66 -7.31 -6.57
CA SER A 89 -5.62 -8.55 -5.78
C SER A 89 -5.36 -8.31 -4.30
N HIS A 90 -4.83 -7.16 -3.92
CA HIS A 90 -4.41 -6.77 -2.57
C HIS A 90 -5.14 -5.52 -2.08
N PRO A 91 -5.31 -5.31 -0.76
CA PRO A 91 -5.98 -4.11 -0.25
C PRO A 91 -5.13 -2.83 -0.23
N ASP A 92 -3.80 -2.96 -0.31
CA ASP A 92 -2.80 -1.89 -0.15
C ASP A 92 -2.96 -1.00 1.09
N CYS A 93 -3.54 -1.59 2.13
CA CYS A 93 -3.88 -0.92 3.38
C CYS A 93 -2.89 -1.21 4.51
N CYS A 94 -1.69 -1.77 4.24
CA CYS A 94 -0.70 -1.95 5.30
C CYS A 94 -0.15 -0.61 5.79
N ILE A 95 0.49 -0.61 6.96
CA ILE A 95 1.18 0.55 7.51
C ILE A 95 2.64 0.22 7.77
N ASN A 96 3.54 1.10 7.33
CA ASN A 96 4.92 1.10 7.82
C ASN A 96 4.95 1.51 9.31
N ARG A 97 4.98 0.52 10.21
CA ARG A 97 4.93 0.69 11.68
C ARG A 97 6.07 1.55 12.25
N GLN A 98 7.14 1.76 11.49
CA GLN A 98 8.28 2.57 11.92
C GLN A 98 8.23 4.00 11.36
N MET A 99 7.37 4.28 10.37
CA MET A 99 7.24 5.61 9.79
C MET A 99 6.58 6.57 10.80
N PRO A 100 7.23 7.70 11.16
CA PRO A 100 6.58 8.76 11.94
C PRO A 100 5.38 9.33 11.18
N ALA A 101 4.26 9.58 11.87
CA ALA A 101 3.03 10.10 11.26
C ALA A 101 3.24 11.46 10.57
N ALA A 102 4.15 12.29 11.09
CA ALA A 102 4.49 13.58 10.49
C ALA A 102 5.09 13.45 9.07
N THR A 103 5.65 12.29 8.72
CA THR A 103 6.20 11.98 7.39
C THR A 103 5.16 12.18 6.29
N VAL A 104 3.88 11.89 6.57
CA VAL A 104 2.77 12.04 5.61
C VAL A 104 2.65 13.45 5.05
N TYR A 105 3.04 14.47 5.83
CA TYR A 105 2.95 15.87 5.41
C TYR A 105 4.19 16.37 4.67
N ASN A 106 5.22 15.53 4.52
CA ASN A 106 6.40 15.82 3.72
C ASN A 106 6.43 14.89 2.50
N ARG A 107 6.11 15.43 1.33
CA ARG A 107 6.02 14.65 0.08
C ARG A 107 7.27 13.79 -0.18
N SER A 108 8.47 14.36 -0.08
CA SER A 108 9.69 13.62 -0.41
C SER A 108 9.93 12.48 0.57
N LEU A 109 9.83 12.75 1.87
CA LEU A 109 10.00 11.73 2.89
C LEU A 109 8.92 10.65 2.80
N LEU A 110 7.67 11.05 2.53
CA LEU A 110 6.57 10.11 2.31
C LEU A 110 6.91 9.16 1.17
N LEU A 111 7.16 9.68 -0.04
CA LEU A 111 7.43 8.85 -1.21
C LEU A 111 8.64 7.92 -1.01
N GLU A 112 9.67 8.35 -0.29
CA GLU A 112 10.85 7.53 0.04
C GLU A 112 10.57 6.42 1.06
N SER A 113 9.53 6.58 1.89
CA SER A 113 9.18 5.69 3.00
C SER A 113 8.12 4.64 2.68
N LEU A 114 7.52 4.70 1.50
CA LEU A 114 6.45 3.81 1.07
C LEU A 114 6.96 2.63 0.25
N SER A 115 6.16 1.56 0.32
CA SER A 115 6.25 0.37 -0.50
C SER A 115 4.89 0.11 -1.15
N ILE A 116 4.85 -0.86 -2.07
CA ILE A 116 3.68 -1.19 -2.88
C ILE A 116 2.43 -1.53 -2.06
N GLU A 117 2.57 -2.04 -0.84
CA GLU A 117 1.46 -2.53 -0.01
C GLU A 117 0.93 -1.51 1.01
N ASN A 118 1.58 -0.34 1.17
CA ASN A 118 1.37 0.55 2.32
C ASN A 118 1.07 2.03 1.97
N TRP A 119 0.73 2.31 0.71
CA TRP A 119 0.59 3.68 0.21
C TRP A 119 -0.78 4.31 0.42
N LEU A 120 -1.84 3.50 0.60
CA LEU A 120 -3.22 4.01 0.65
C LEU A 120 -3.56 4.62 2.02
N VAL A 121 -3.12 4.01 3.12
CA VAL A 121 -3.39 4.49 4.49
C VAL A 121 -2.82 5.90 4.78
N PRO A 122 -1.62 6.28 4.32
CA PRO A 122 -1.15 7.67 4.42
C PRO A 122 -2.14 8.70 3.85
N LEU A 123 -2.81 8.38 2.72
CA LEU A 123 -3.80 9.27 2.13
C LEU A 123 -5.08 9.38 2.97
N THR A 124 -5.43 8.34 3.72
CA THR A 124 -6.56 8.36 4.64
C THR A 124 -6.25 9.08 5.95
N TYR A 125 -5.05 8.88 6.50
CA TYR A 125 -4.54 9.65 7.64
C TYR A 125 -4.51 11.16 7.36
N ALA A 126 -4.07 11.56 6.16
CA ALA A 126 -4.10 12.95 5.72
C ALA A 126 -5.53 13.50 5.46
N GLY A 127 -6.54 12.62 5.41
CA GLY A 127 -7.93 12.95 5.07
C GLY A 127 -8.17 13.23 3.58
N HIS A 128 -7.20 12.94 2.71
CA HIS A 128 -7.34 13.09 1.26
C HIS A 128 -8.37 12.10 0.71
N ILE A 129 -8.32 10.85 1.18
CA ILE A 129 -9.27 9.78 0.88
C ILE A 129 -9.99 9.43 2.18
N ASN A 130 -11.31 9.34 2.16
CA ASN A 130 -12.07 8.89 3.34
C ASN A 130 -12.98 7.69 3.02
N GLU A 131 -13.00 7.26 1.76
CA GLU A 131 -13.77 6.12 1.32
C GLU A 131 -13.00 5.36 0.26
N ILE A 132 -12.92 4.04 0.43
CA ILE A 132 -12.25 3.11 -0.46
C ILE A 132 -13.26 2.03 -0.81
N ILE A 133 -13.45 1.79 -2.10
CA ILE A 133 -14.13 0.59 -2.60
C ILE A 133 -13.03 -0.30 -3.19
N TRP A 134 -12.61 -1.30 -2.42
CA TRP A 134 -11.68 -2.31 -2.89
C TRP A 134 -12.46 -3.39 -3.65
N ILE A 135 -12.18 -3.48 -4.94
CA ILE A 135 -12.77 -4.46 -5.85
C ILE A 135 -11.75 -5.56 -6.07
N HIS A 136 -11.94 -6.68 -5.36
CA HIS A 136 -11.01 -7.79 -5.36
C HIS A 136 -11.48 -8.92 -6.31
N PRO A 137 -10.55 -9.73 -6.84
CA PRO A 137 -10.88 -10.93 -7.60
C PRO A 137 -11.31 -12.07 -6.68
N GLN A 138 -11.93 -13.11 -7.25
CA GLN A 138 -12.47 -14.24 -6.45
C GLN A 138 -11.42 -15.00 -5.64
N PHE A 139 -10.16 -14.92 -6.06
CA PHE A 139 -9.02 -15.63 -5.47
C PHE A 139 -8.32 -14.81 -4.38
N ALA A 140 -8.72 -13.55 -4.17
CA ALA A 140 -8.21 -12.71 -3.09
C ALA A 140 -9.14 -12.77 -1.87
N THR A 141 -8.59 -13.17 -0.72
CA THR A 141 -9.35 -13.44 0.53
C THR A 141 -8.82 -12.69 1.75
N GLN A 142 -7.92 -11.72 1.56
CA GLN A 142 -7.22 -11.02 2.65
C GLN A 142 -8.17 -10.23 3.57
N ILE A 143 -9.28 -9.68 3.05
CA ILE A 143 -10.35 -9.06 3.83
C ILE A 143 -11.68 -9.59 3.32
N SER A 144 -12.59 -9.92 4.23
CA SER A 144 -13.93 -10.39 3.86
C SER A 144 -14.78 -9.27 3.25
N ASP A 145 -15.61 -9.64 2.25
CA ASP A 145 -16.62 -8.77 1.65
C ASP A 145 -17.50 -8.10 2.72
N GLY A 146 -17.85 -6.84 2.48
CA GLY A 146 -18.71 -6.08 3.37
C GLY A 146 -18.36 -4.60 3.45
N ASN A 147 -19.07 -3.90 4.34
CA ASN A 147 -18.79 -2.51 4.66
C ASN A 147 -18.11 -2.46 6.03
N HIS A 148 -16.92 -1.89 6.05
CA HIS A 148 -16.10 -1.72 7.24
C HIS A 148 -15.92 -0.23 7.49
N GLN A 149 -16.11 0.18 8.74
CA GLN A 149 -15.89 1.56 9.18
C GLN A 149 -14.91 1.54 10.33
N PHE A 150 -13.88 2.38 10.23
CA PHE A 150 -12.86 2.50 11.25
C PHE A 150 -12.22 3.89 11.18
N SER A 151 -11.44 4.23 12.19
CA SER A 151 -10.63 5.44 12.23
C SER A 151 -9.19 5.14 11.86
N VAL A 152 -8.57 6.04 11.12
CA VAL A 152 -7.11 6.12 10.94
C VAL A 152 -6.63 7.36 11.69
N GLY A 153 -5.68 7.19 12.59
CA GLY A 153 -5.12 8.26 13.41
C GLY A 153 -3.68 7.97 13.78
N ASP A 154 -3.18 8.65 14.80
CA ASP A 154 -1.85 8.38 15.33
C ASP A 154 -1.87 8.06 16.83
N PHE A 155 -0.91 7.24 17.24
CA PHE A 155 -0.61 6.92 18.62
C PHE A 155 0.91 6.92 18.79
N ASP A 156 1.40 7.67 19.78
CA ASP A 156 2.83 7.86 20.02
C ASP A 156 3.61 8.32 18.76
N GLY A 157 2.99 9.20 17.97
CA GLY A 157 3.57 9.77 16.75
C GLY A 157 3.69 8.80 15.58
N LYS A 158 3.03 7.63 15.61
CA LYS A 158 2.97 6.63 14.54
C LYS A 158 1.53 6.41 14.07
N ILE A 159 1.34 6.12 12.79
CA ILE A 159 0.00 5.86 12.22
C ILE A 159 -0.54 4.54 12.77
N SER A 160 -1.83 4.51 13.10
CA SER A 160 -2.54 3.31 13.55
C SER A 160 -4.01 3.36 13.11
N VAL A 161 -4.65 2.19 13.08
CA VAL A 161 -6.06 2.05 12.70
C VAL A 161 -6.89 1.46 13.84
N SER A 162 -8.17 1.81 13.92
CA SER A 162 -9.08 1.22 14.91
C SER A 162 -9.83 -0.03 14.44
N SER A 163 -9.52 -0.53 13.24
CA SER A 163 -10.20 -1.66 12.64
C SER A 163 -9.81 -2.99 13.30
N ASN A 164 -10.80 -3.78 13.69
CA ASN A 164 -10.60 -5.13 14.23
C ASN A 164 -10.55 -6.22 13.14
N LEU A 165 -10.50 -5.84 11.87
CA LEU A 165 -10.28 -6.81 10.79
C LEU A 165 -8.92 -7.49 10.98
N ASP A 166 -8.92 -8.81 10.84
CA ASP A 166 -7.72 -9.64 10.96
C ASP A 166 -6.52 -9.04 10.23
N TYR A 167 -6.72 -8.52 9.01
CA TYR A 167 -5.70 -7.82 8.22
C TYR A 167 -4.88 -6.78 9.00
N PHE A 168 -5.54 -5.94 9.82
CA PHE A 168 -4.87 -4.90 10.62
C PHE A 168 -4.41 -5.38 12.00
N LEU A 169 -4.97 -6.49 12.47
CA LEU A 169 -4.51 -7.13 13.70
C LEU A 169 -3.18 -7.86 13.46
N THR A 170 -3.06 -8.52 12.31
CA THR A 170 -1.90 -9.34 11.93
C THR A 170 -0.74 -8.51 11.39
N ASP A 171 -1.00 -7.39 10.72
CA ASP A 171 0.04 -6.43 10.34
C ASP A 171 0.56 -5.59 11.52
N GLY A 172 -0.11 -5.68 12.67
CA GLY A 172 0.27 -5.02 13.92
C GLY A 172 -0.09 -3.54 14.02
N SER A 173 -0.95 -3.03 13.14
CA SER A 173 -1.30 -1.60 13.05
C SER A 173 -2.50 -1.17 13.91
N TYR A 174 -3.22 -2.12 14.51
CA TYR A 174 -4.38 -1.82 15.34
C TYR A 174 -4.06 -1.02 16.60
N LYS A 175 -4.93 -0.05 16.90
CA LYS A 175 -5.03 0.62 18.18
C LYS A 175 -6.48 0.93 18.53
N GLU A 176 -6.82 0.82 19.81
CA GLU A 176 -8.15 1.21 20.29
C GLU A 176 -8.46 2.67 19.91
N GLU A 177 -9.67 2.89 19.38
CA GLU A 177 -10.08 4.17 18.81
C GLU A 177 -10.04 5.35 19.81
N THR A 178 -10.22 5.06 21.10
CA THR A 178 -10.19 6.05 22.18
C THR A 178 -8.79 6.60 22.43
N LEU A 179 -7.76 5.87 22.02
CA LEU A 179 -6.35 6.23 22.18
C LEU A 179 -5.78 6.97 20.96
N LEU A 180 -6.48 6.94 19.82
CA LEU A 180 -6.05 7.60 18.60
C LEU A 180 -6.18 9.13 18.70
N GLN A 181 -5.13 9.80 18.24
CA GLN A 181 -5.08 11.24 18.02
C GLN A 181 -5.28 11.55 16.53
N ASN A 182 -5.67 12.79 16.23
CA ASN A 182 -5.88 13.31 14.85
C ASN A 182 -6.76 12.45 13.93
N LYS A 183 -7.61 11.59 14.52
CA LYS A 183 -8.31 10.54 13.80
C LYS A 183 -9.24 11.05 12.68
N LYS A 184 -9.31 10.26 11.60
CA LYS A 184 -10.19 10.42 10.45
C LYS A 184 -11.02 9.15 10.27
N ASP A 185 -12.31 9.32 10.05
CA ASP A 185 -13.19 8.21 9.72
C ASP A 185 -12.95 7.76 8.27
N VAL A 186 -12.79 6.44 8.12
CA VAL A 186 -12.58 5.77 6.85
C VAL A 186 -13.66 4.72 6.65
N LYS A 187 -14.26 4.73 5.47
CA LYS A 187 -15.17 3.68 5.02
C LYS A 187 -14.46 2.81 3.97
N LEU A 188 -14.36 1.52 4.25
CA LEU A 188 -13.85 0.52 3.33
C LEU A 188 -15.02 -0.40 2.91
N THR A 189 -15.35 -0.41 1.63
CA THR A 189 -16.25 -1.40 1.04
C THR A 189 -15.41 -2.42 0.30
N VAL A 190 -15.53 -3.69 0.69
CA VAL A 190 -14.86 -4.83 0.06
C VAL A 190 -15.92 -5.61 -0.72
N ALA A 191 -15.70 -5.79 -2.02
CA ALA A 191 -16.63 -6.51 -2.86
C ALA A 191 -15.97 -7.06 -4.13
N GLN A 192 -16.54 -8.10 -4.70
CA GLN A 192 -16.26 -8.47 -6.09
C GLN A 192 -16.93 -7.52 -7.07
N VAL A 193 -16.37 -7.43 -8.29
CA VAL A 193 -16.89 -6.54 -9.35
C VAL A 193 -18.36 -6.84 -9.67
N SER A 194 -19.20 -5.80 -9.59
CA SER A 194 -20.61 -5.86 -9.99
C SER A 194 -21.10 -4.49 -10.42
N GLU A 195 -22.15 -4.45 -11.24
CA GLU A 195 -22.76 -3.21 -11.71
C GLU A 195 -23.38 -2.40 -10.56
N SER A 196 -23.82 -3.04 -9.47
CA SER A 196 -24.44 -2.39 -8.31
C SER A 196 -23.48 -1.53 -7.50
N ILE A 197 -22.16 -1.71 -7.64
CA ILE A 197 -21.17 -0.85 -6.99
C ILE A 197 -21.32 0.61 -7.46
N ALA A 198 -21.73 0.83 -8.72
CA ALA A 198 -21.95 2.18 -9.23
C ALA A 198 -23.07 2.93 -8.49
N GLU A 199 -24.00 2.21 -7.86
CA GLU A 199 -25.08 2.78 -7.04
C GLU A 199 -24.56 3.32 -5.70
N LEU A 200 -23.37 2.88 -5.26
CA LEU A 200 -22.73 3.35 -4.04
C LEU A 200 -22.05 4.71 -4.21
N ILE A 201 -21.84 5.15 -5.46
CA ILE A 201 -21.12 6.39 -5.78
C ILE A 201 -22.12 7.55 -5.73
N GLU A 202 -22.03 8.38 -4.69
CA GLU A 202 -22.88 9.57 -4.60
C GLU A 202 -22.62 10.55 -5.77
N ASP A 203 -23.68 11.16 -6.32
CA ASP A 203 -23.59 12.05 -7.50
C ASP A 203 -22.56 13.19 -7.35
N ASN A 204 -22.42 13.74 -6.14
CA ASN A 204 -21.51 14.84 -5.85
C ASN A 204 -20.09 14.40 -5.47
N ARG A 205 -19.83 13.09 -5.38
CA ARG A 205 -18.55 12.52 -4.96
C ARG A 205 -17.49 12.68 -6.03
N THR A 206 -16.29 13.11 -5.65
CA THR A 206 -15.13 13.07 -6.54
C THR A 206 -14.38 11.78 -6.27
N TRP A 207 -13.95 11.10 -7.33
CA TRP A 207 -13.34 9.79 -7.19
C TRP A 207 -12.21 9.52 -8.20
N ILE A 208 -11.32 8.64 -7.81
CA ILE A 208 -10.18 8.14 -8.57
C ILE A 208 -10.45 6.68 -8.92
N LEU A 209 -10.22 6.30 -10.18
CA LEU A 209 -10.20 4.90 -10.58
C LEU A 209 -8.75 4.43 -10.56
N ASP A 210 -8.45 3.49 -9.67
CA ASP A 210 -7.14 2.89 -9.54
C ASP A 210 -7.21 1.40 -9.88
N ILE A 211 -6.23 0.92 -10.64
CA ILE A 211 -6.24 -0.42 -11.24
C ILE A 211 -4.82 -0.99 -11.12
N ASP A 212 -4.62 -2.01 -10.30
CA ASP A 212 -3.49 -2.91 -10.48
C ASP A 212 -3.84 -3.96 -11.54
N LEU A 213 -2.89 -4.24 -12.43
CA LEU A 213 -3.05 -5.29 -13.42
C LEU A 213 -3.07 -6.68 -12.80
N ASP A 214 -2.54 -6.84 -11.59
CA ASP A 214 -2.52 -8.11 -10.89
C ASP A 214 -3.93 -8.57 -10.50
N TYR A 215 -4.92 -7.67 -10.45
CA TYR A 215 -6.34 -7.98 -10.30
C TYR A 215 -6.77 -9.06 -11.28
N PHE A 216 -6.24 -9.02 -12.52
CA PHE A 216 -6.63 -9.93 -13.59
C PHE A 216 -5.85 -11.24 -13.57
N SER A 217 -4.65 -11.26 -12.98
CA SER A 217 -3.79 -12.43 -12.85
C SER A 217 -2.64 -12.08 -11.91
N THR A 218 -2.47 -12.85 -10.84
CA THR A 218 -1.51 -12.52 -9.78
C THR A 218 -0.67 -13.72 -9.39
N LEU A 219 0.60 -13.48 -9.06
CA LEU A 219 1.52 -14.43 -8.48
C LEU A 219 1.89 -13.92 -7.10
N ASN A 220 1.98 -14.83 -6.14
CA ASN A 220 2.77 -14.60 -4.95
C ASN A 220 4.27 -14.83 -5.27
N PRO A 221 5.11 -13.77 -5.37
CA PRO A 221 6.53 -13.93 -5.70
C PRO A 221 7.30 -14.69 -4.61
N PHE A 222 6.86 -14.61 -3.35
CA PHE A 222 7.53 -15.24 -2.22
C PHE A 222 7.48 -16.78 -2.26
N ILE A 223 6.52 -17.39 -2.96
CA ILE A 223 6.46 -18.86 -3.11
C ILE A 223 7.75 -19.39 -3.77
N SER A 224 8.34 -18.60 -4.66
CA SER A 224 9.48 -19.02 -5.48
C SER A 224 10.84 -18.64 -4.91
N ILE A 225 10.90 -17.94 -3.78
CA ILE A 225 12.19 -17.52 -3.19
C ILE A 225 12.90 -18.71 -2.55
N TYR A 226 14.17 -18.88 -2.88
CA TYR A 226 15.07 -19.86 -2.27
C TYR A 226 14.46 -21.28 -2.14
N PRO A 227 14.03 -21.92 -3.26
CA PRO A 227 13.27 -23.17 -3.23
C PRO A 227 14.09 -24.37 -2.76
N GLU A 228 15.40 -24.43 -3.04
CA GLU A 228 16.29 -25.49 -2.55
C GLU A 228 16.36 -25.55 -1.01
N ALA A 229 16.16 -24.42 -0.31
CA ALA A 229 16.08 -24.38 1.14
C ALA A 229 14.66 -24.61 1.71
N ASN A 230 13.66 -24.81 0.84
CA ASN A 230 12.25 -24.91 1.20
C ASN A 230 11.76 -23.70 2.05
N THR A 231 12.18 -22.51 1.64
CA THR A 231 12.11 -21.29 2.47
C THR A 231 10.67 -20.89 2.79
N TYR A 232 9.80 -20.82 1.79
CA TYR A 232 8.40 -20.41 1.98
C TYR A 232 7.64 -21.31 2.97
N GLU A 233 7.81 -22.63 2.88
CA GLU A 233 7.16 -23.57 3.81
C GLU A 233 7.74 -23.50 5.23
N ARG A 234 9.05 -23.26 5.37
CA ARG A 234 9.64 -23.03 6.70
C ARG A 234 9.15 -21.71 7.30
N LEU A 235 9.00 -20.67 6.48
CA LEU A 235 8.48 -19.37 6.92
C LEU A 235 7.05 -19.48 7.43
N LYS A 236 6.19 -20.31 6.83
CA LYS A 236 4.85 -20.60 7.38
C LYS A 236 4.90 -21.01 8.85
N GLU A 237 5.74 -21.99 9.19
CA GLU A 237 5.86 -22.46 10.58
C GLU A 237 6.56 -21.44 11.50
N ILE A 238 7.49 -20.65 10.96
CA ILE A 238 8.19 -19.61 11.71
C ILE A 238 7.26 -18.41 11.97
N PHE A 239 6.43 -17.98 11.04
CA PHE A 239 5.61 -16.77 11.23
C PHE A 239 4.19 -17.05 11.73
N LYS A 240 3.77 -18.32 11.74
CA LYS A 240 2.48 -18.77 12.27
C LYS A 240 2.17 -18.20 13.65
N MET A 241 0.95 -17.72 13.80
CA MET A 241 0.41 -17.25 15.07
C MET A 241 -0.98 -17.79 15.33
N ASP A 242 -1.21 -18.23 16.56
CA ASP A 242 -2.55 -18.60 17.00
C ASP A 242 -3.35 -17.33 17.27
N LYS A 243 -4.42 -17.14 16.49
CA LYS A 243 -5.37 -16.02 16.60
C LYS A 243 -6.36 -16.21 17.74
N ASN A 244 -5.83 -16.34 18.95
CA ASN A 244 -6.60 -16.57 20.17
C ASN A 244 -6.92 -15.23 20.86
N TYR A 245 -7.89 -14.47 20.32
CA TYR A 245 -8.42 -13.25 20.93
C TYR A 245 -9.96 -13.23 20.85
N ASP A 246 -10.58 -12.46 21.75
CA ASP A 246 -12.02 -12.21 21.71
C ASP A 246 -12.27 -10.86 21.01
N LEU A 247 -12.95 -10.91 19.87
CA LEU A 247 -13.29 -9.72 19.07
C LEU A 247 -14.19 -8.72 19.81
N ASN A 248 -14.81 -9.12 20.93
CA ASN A 248 -15.65 -8.26 21.76
C ASN A 248 -14.89 -7.65 22.95
N ASP A 249 -13.62 -8.02 23.15
CA ASP A 249 -12.79 -7.55 24.25
C ASP A 249 -11.57 -6.78 23.71
N PRO A 250 -11.60 -5.43 23.73
CA PRO A 250 -10.49 -4.60 23.28
C PRO A 250 -9.15 -4.93 23.96
N ASP A 251 -9.15 -5.33 25.23
CA ASP A 251 -7.92 -5.70 25.95
C ASP A 251 -7.34 -7.02 25.41
N SER A 252 -8.20 -7.97 25.04
CA SER A 252 -7.81 -9.23 24.40
C SER A 252 -7.17 -8.99 23.03
N ILE A 253 -7.78 -8.13 22.21
CA ILE A 253 -7.23 -7.71 20.91
C ILE A 253 -5.90 -6.99 21.09
N ALA A 254 -5.83 -5.99 21.99
CA ALA A 254 -4.62 -5.23 22.25
C ALA A 254 -3.46 -6.12 22.71
N LYS A 255 -3.74 -7.14 23.53
CA LYS A 255 -2.75 -8.13 23.95
C LYS A 255 -2.24 -8.97 22.78
N PHE A 256 -3.14 -9.45 21.90
CA PHE A 256 -2.74 -10.18 20.69
C PHE A 256 -1.84 -9.33 19.80
N VAL A 257 -2.24 -8.10 19.50
CA VAL A 257 -1.50 -7.16 18.65
C VAL A 257 -0.14 -6.80 19.26
N SER A 258 -0.07 -6.64 20.58
CA SER A 258 1.19 -6.41 21.30
C SER A 258 2.14 -7.61 21.15
N GLU A 259 1.65 -8.84 21.30
CA GLU A 259 2.46 -10.05 21.10
C GLU A 259 2.87 -10.24 19.63
N ARG A 260 2.00 -9.89 18.69
CA ARG A 260 2.31 -9.89 17.25
C ARG A 260 3.44 -8.91 16.94
N ASN A 261 3.33 -7.66 17.40
CA ASN A 261 4.37 -6.64 17.19
C ASN A 261 5.71 -7.04 17.80
N ARG A 262 5.71 -7.62 19.02
CA ARG A 262 6.93 -8.14 19.66
C ARG A 262 7.62 -9.22 18.81
N LYS A 263 6.85 -10.10 18.16
CA LYS A 263 7.37 -11.12 17.23
C LYS A 263 7.90 -10.52 15.93
N LEU A 264 7.16 -9.61 15.32
CA LEU A 264 7.58 -8.94 14.10
C LEU A 264 8.89 -8.17 14.33
N GLU A 265 8.98 -7.41 15.43
CA GLU A 265 10.22 -6.70 15.81
C GLU A 265 11.38 -7.69 16.05
N PHE A 266 11.13 -8.82 16.71
CA PHE A 266 12.13 -9.87 16.84
C PHE A 266 12.66 -10.34 15.47
N PHE A 267 11.79 -10.68 14.52
CA PHE A 267 12.22 -11.11 13.19
C PHE A 267 12.96 -10.01 12.43
N ASP A 268 12.45 -8.77 12.47
CA ASP A 268 13.09 -7.59 11.89
C ASP A 268 14.54 -7.47 12.40
N THR A 269 14.77 -7.56 13.71
CA THR A 269 16.14 -7.46 14.27
C THR A 269 17.06 -8.58 13.82
N VAL A 270 16.57 -9.82 13.72
CA VAL A 270 17.38 -10.98 13.32
C VAL A 270 17.80 -10.86 11.85
N PHE A 271 16.84 -10.62 10.96
CA PHE A 271 17.11 -10.55 9.53
C PHE A 271 17.86 -9.28 9.14
N GLN A 272 17.61 -8.15 9.82
CA GLN A 272 18.43 -6.94 9.67
C GLN A 272 19.88 -7.18 10.12
N HIS A 273 20.10 -7.90 11.22
CA HIS A 273 21.45 -8.25 11.67
C HIS A 273 22.16 -9.14 10.64
N MET A 274 21.45 -10.11 10.05
CA MET A 274 21.99 -10.94 8.97
C MET A 274 22.35 -10.13 7.72
N ALA A 275 21.48 -9.20 7.30
CA ALA A 275 21.76 -8.31 6.18
C ALA A 275 23.02 -7.46 6.38
N GLN A 276 23.29 -7.02 7.61
CA GLN A 276 24.42 -6.15 7.93
C GLN A 276 25.73 -6.90 8.17
N ASN A 277 25.67 -8.08 8.78
CA ASN A 277 26.85 -8.77 9.31
C ASN A 277 27.16 -10.11 8.61
N GLY A 278 26.21 -10.66 7.85
CA GLY A 278 26.36 -11.97 7.21
C GLY A 278 26.53 -13.14 8.20
N SER A 279 26.20 -12.96 9.47
CA SER A 279 26.21 -14.03 10.46
C SER A 279 25.49 -13.58 11.73
N LEU A 280 25.03 -14.53 12.52
CA LEU A 280 24.50 -14.28 13.87
C LEU A 280 25.61 -14.11 14.92
N GLU A 281 26.89 -14.05 14.51
CA GLU A 281 27.95 -13.73 15.46
C GLU A 281 27.68 -12.36 16.09
N LYS A 282 27.77 -12.30 17.43
CA LYS A 282 27.51 -11.10 18.22
C LYS A 282 26.06 -10.59 18.18
N TYR A 283 25.12 -11.30 17.54
CA TYR A 283 23.70 -11.01 17.72
C TYR A 283 23.34 -11.18 19.20
N LYS A 284 22.64 -10.20 19.76
CA LYS A 284 22.19 -10.22 21.15
C LYS A 284 20.68 -10.35 21.15
N LEU A 285 20.19 -11.43 21.75
CA LEU A 285 18.78 -11.60 21.98
C LEU A 285 18.36 -10.67 23.12
N GLU A 286 17.50 -9.69 22.84
CA GLU A 286 16.98 -8.78 23.85
C GLU A 286 15.83 -9.42 24.65
N ASP A 287 15.02 -10.23 23.97
CA ASP A 287 13.87 -10.92 24.55
C ASP A 287 14.14 -12.43 24.68
N GLU A 288 14.51 -12.86 25.88
CA GLU A 288 14.82 -14.27 26.18
C GLU A 288 13.64 -15.23 25.89
N SER A 289 12.40 -14.75 25.86
CA SER A 289 11.26 -15.61 25.51
C SER A 289 11.24 -16.01 24.04
N MET A 290 12.01 -15.34 23.17
CA MET A 290 12.16 -15.67 21.76
C MET A 290 13.26 -16.69 21.47
N LYS A 291 13.93 -17.21 22.51
CA LYS A 291 15.07 -18.11 22.35
C LYS A 291 14.76 -19.36 21.53
N GLU A 292 13.62 -20.02 21.81
CA GLU A 292 13.20 -21.21 21.03
C GLU A 292 12.95 -20.84 19.57
N LYS A 293 12.35 -19.67 19.32
CA LYS A 293 12.08 -19.18 17.98
C LYS A 293 13.37 -18.86 17.22
N LEU A 294 14.37 -18.29 17.91
CA LEU A 294 15.69 -18.02 17.35
C LEU A 294 16.39 -19.30 16.90
N GLU A 295 16.26 -20.41 17.62
CA GLU A 295 16.83 -21.70 17.18
C GLU A 295 16.18 -22.19 15.87
N VAL A 296 14.85 -22.07 15.73
CA VAL A 296 14.17 -22.42 14.46
C VAL A 296 14.60 -21.49 13.31
N VAL A 297 14.77 -20.20 13.59
CA VAL A 297 15.28 -19.23 12.58
C VAL A 297 16.73 -19.54 12.19
N LYS A 298 17.58 -19.97 13.13
CA LYS A 298 18.94 -20.44 12.84
C LYS A 298 18.94 -21.63 11.89
N GLU A 299 18.04 -22.60 12.10
CA GLU A 299 17.93 -23.75 11.19
C GLU A 299 17.56 -23.32 9.76
N LEU A 300 16.70 -22.30 9.61
CA LEU A 300 16.41 -21.71 8.30
C LEU A 300 17.66 -21.02 7.70
N ILE A 301 18.37 -20.20 8.49
CA ILE A 301 19.59 -19.50 8.06
C ILE A 301 20.67 -20.49 7.63
N ASP A 302 20.89 -21.57 8.39
CA ASP A 302 21.85 -22.62 8.08
C ASP A 302 21.48 -23.35 6.78
N SER A 303 20.19 -23.66 6.60
CA SER A 303 19.66 -24.26 5.37
C SER A 303 19.88 -23.34 4.16
N LEU A 304 19.62 -22.04 4.30
CA LEU A 304 19.85 -21.06 3.24
C LEU A 304 21.34 -20.96 2.89
N CYS A 305 22.22 -20.82 3.89
CA CYS A 305 23.67 -20.75 3.67
C CYS A 305 24.29 -22.05 3.14
N HIS A 306 23.61 -23.18 3.32
CA HIS A 306 24.02 -24.46 2.73
C HIS A 306 23.77 -24.51 1.21
N HIS A 307 22.65 -23.94 0.76
CA HIS A 307 22.22 -24.00 -0.64
C HIS A 307 22.65 -22.79 -1.47
N TYR A 308 22.82 -21.62 -0.85
CA TYR A 308 23.11 -20.37 -1.53
C TYR A 308 24.33 -19.67 -0.93
N SER A 309 25.03 -18.92 -1.77
CA SER A 309 26.05 -17.98 -1.30
C SER A 309 25.39 -16.91 -0.44
N ILE A 310 26.02 -16.51 0.66
CA ILE A 310 25.47 -15.48 1.54
C ILE A 310 25.23 -14.13 0.84
N TYR A 311 25.97 -13.85 -0.23
CA TYR A 311 25.82 -12.64 -1.03
C TYR A 311 24.61 -12.68 -1.98
N ASP A 312 24.04 -13.86 -2.22
CA ASP A 312 22.85 -14.05 -3.05
C ASP A 312 21.56 -14.13 -2.21
N ILE A 313 21.68 -14.05 -0.88
CA ILE A 313 20.56 -14.07 0.05
C ILE A 313 20.14 -12.63 0.40
N ASP A 314 18.92 -12.28 0.02
CA ASP A 314 18.25 -11.07 0.46
C ASP A 314 17.45 -11.37 1.74
N TRP A 315 18.03 -10.97 2.87
CA TRP A 315 17.43 -11.19 4.19
C TRP A 315 16.19 -10.32 4.42
N PHE A 316 16.03 -9.20 3.72
CA PHE A 316 14.84 -8.37 3.83
C PHE A 316 13.66 -9.06 3.14
N ILE A 317 13.85 -9.58 1.94
CA ILE A 317 12.81 -10.35 1.22
C ILE A 317 12.34 -11.57 2.03
N ILE A 318 13.25 -12.26 2.72
CA ILE A 318 12.88 -13.40 3.60
C ILE A 318 11.98 -12.94 4.75
N ASN A 319 12.31 -11.80 5.37
CA ASN A 319 11.52 -11.24 6.45
C ASN A 319 10.14 -10.77 5.97
N ASP A 320 10.09 -10.09 4.83
CA ASP A 320 8.83 -9.63 4.23
C ASP A 320 7.93 -10.81 3.87
N ALA A 321 8.50 -11.84 3.23
CA ALA A 321 7.79 -13.07 2.94
C ALA A 321 7.16 -13.67 4.19
N GLY A 322 7.91 -13.76 5.29
CA GLY A 322 7.38 -14.23 6.57
C GLY A 322 6.26 -13.33 7.12
N CYS A 323 6.40 -12.01 7.04
CA CYS A 323 5.38 -11.07 7.51
C CYS A 323 4.03 -11.27 6.80
N THR A 324 4.03 -11.78 5.57
CA THR A 324 2.82 -12.01 4.78
C THR A 324 2.14 -13.36 5.03
N ILE A 325 2.69 -14.19 5.92
CA ILE A 325 2.20 -15.57 6.14
C ILE A 325 2.14 -15.87 7.64
N ASP A 326 1.02 -15.53 8.26
CA ASP A 326 0.78 -15.81 9.68
C ASP A 326 -0.40 -16.77 9.94
N ASP A 327 -1.22 -17.04 8.92
CA ASP A 327 -2.22 -18.12 8.91
C ASP A 327 -2.44 -18.75 7.51
N GLU A 328 -3.21 -19.85 7.46
CA GLU A 328 -3.50 -20.59 6.22
C GLU A 328 -4.69 -20.03 5.40
N GLN A 329 -5.51 -19.15 5.98
CA GLN A 329 -6.77 -18.67 5.43
C GLN A 329 -6.64 -17.34 4.67
N HIS A 330 -5.72 -16.47 5.09
CA HIS A 330 -5.56 -15.09 4.59
C HIS A 330 -4.21 -14.87 3.91
N GLN A 331 -3.69 -15.88 3.21
CA GLN A 331 -2.42 -15.79 2.48
C GLN A 331 -2.50 -14.79 1.33
N LEU A 332 -1.33 -14.32 0.89
CA LEU A 332 -1.23 -13.57 -0.36
C LEU A 332 -1.80 -14.39 -1.54
N PRO A 333 -2.60 -13.77 -2.40
CA PRO A 333 -3.13 -14.39 -3.60
C PRO A 333 -2.02 -15.00 -4.49
N HIS A 334 -2.29 -16.18 -5.04
CA HIS A 334 -1.49 -16.78 -6.10
C HIS A 334 -2.42 -17.48 -7.08
N HIS A 335 -2.71 -16.80 -8.20
CA HIS A 335 -3.61 -17.26 -9.23
C HIS A 335 -3.20 -16.70 -10.60
N GLU A 336 -2.38 -17.46 -11.32
CA GLU A 336 -2.06 -17.17 -12.72
C GLU A 336 -3.26 -17.52 -13.60
N SER A 337 -4.05 -16.51 -13.95
CA SER A 337 -5.26 -16.66 -14.76
C SER A 337 -4.92 -17.10 -16.19
N SER A 338 -5.77 -17.94 -16.76
CA SER A 338 -5.77 -18.22 -18.20
C SER A 338 -6.21 -17.00 -19.01
N GLU A 339 -5.90 -16.97 -20.32
CA GLU A 339 -6.37 -15.89 -21.19
C GLU A 339 -7.91 -15.77 -21.21
N GLU A 340 -8.64 -16.88 -21.14
CA GLU A 340 -10.10 -16.92 -21.09
C GLU A 340 -10.65 -16.32 -19.79
N GLU A 341 -10.00 -16.59 -18.66
CA GLU A 341 -10.33 -15.99 -17.37
C GLU A 341 -10.07 -14.48 -17.40
N ILE A 342 -8.90 -14.05 -17.88
CA ILE A 342 -8.57 -12.63 -18.07
C ILE A 342 -9.62 -11.94 -18.93
N LYS A 343 -10.01 -12.53 -20.08
CA LYS A 343 -11.07 -11.98 -20.95
C LYS A 343 -12.40 -11.83 -20.21
N THR A 344 -12.77 -12.83 -19.42
CA THR A 344 -14.01 -12.80 -18.63
C THR A 344 -13.99 -11.70 -17.56
N MET A 345 -12.85 -11.52 -16.87
CA MET A 345 -12.66 -10.47 -15.88
C MET A 345 -12.66 -9.08 -16.52
N ILE A 346 -12.00 -8.91 -17.67
CA ILE A 346 -12.02 -7.68 -18.47
C ILE A 346 -13.44 -7.33 -18.93
N ASP A 347 -14.26 -8.32 -19.30
CA ASP A 347 -15.65 -8.07 -19.70
C ASP A 347 -16.55 -7.70 -18.51
N LYS A 348 -16.28 -8.24 -17.31
CA LYS A 348 -16.93 -7.78 -16.06
C LYS A 348 -16.52 -6.35 -15.72
N PHE A 349 -15.23 -6.03 -15.84
CA PHE A 349 -14.70 -4.68 -15.68
C PHE A 349 -15.36 -3.69 -16.65
N GLU A 350 -15.50 -4.05 -17.94
CA GLU A 350 -16.20 -3.21 -18.92
C GLU A 350 -17.66 -2.95 -18.51
N ARG A 351 -18.38 -3.97 -18.02
CA ARG A 351 -19.76 -3.81 -17.56
C ARG A 351 -19.87 -2.88 -16.37
N PHE A 352 -18.96 -3.00 -15.41
CA PHE A 352 -18.84 -2.06 -14.29
C PHE A 352 -18.60 -0.64 -14.80
N LEU A 353 -17.62 -0.42 -15.69
CA LEU A 353 -17.33 0.91 -16.23
C LEU A 353 -18.57 1.54 -16.91
N LYS A 354 -19.38 0.73 -17.59
CA LYS A 354 -20.62 1.18 -18.23
C LYS A 354 -21.76 1.49 -17.26
N SER A 355 -21.75 0.92 -16.06
CA SER A 355 -22.78 1.21 -15.04
C SER A 355 -22.50 2.50 -14.27
N LEU A 356 -21.29 3.07 -14.41
CA LEU A 356 -20.92 4.33 -13.76
C LEU A 356 -21.74 5.50 -14.28
N ASN A 357 -22.45 6.18 -13.37
CA ASN A 357 -23.20 7.40 -13.68
C ASN A 357 -22.32 8.65 -13.74
N LYS A 358 -21.05 8.54 -13.33
CA LYS A 358 -20.09 9.64 -13.28
C LYS A 358 -18.69 9.15 -13.60
N MET A 359 -17.97 9.95 -14.37
CA MET A 359 -16.58 9.68 -14.74
C MET A 359 -15.61 9.92 -13.56
N PRO A 360 -14.51 9.15 -13.47
CA PRO A 360 -13.44 9.44 -12.52
C PRO A 360 -12.74 10.75 -12.89
N VAL A 361 -12.08 11.38 -11.91
CA VAL A 361 -11.22 12.54 -12.19
C VAL A 361 -9.94 12.14 -12.92
N MET A 362 -9.42 10.96 -12.60
CA MET A 362 -8.23 10.37 -13.22
C MET A 362 -8.25 8.85 -13.10
N VAL A 363 -7.47 8.20 -13.96
CA VAL A 363 -7.22 6.77 -13.91
C VAL A 363 -5.73 6.53 -13.63
N THR A 364 -5.44 5.70 -12.64
CA THR A 364 -4.11 5.18 -12.35
C THR A 364 -4.08 3.69 -12.65
N ILE A 365 -2.97 3.22 -13.23
CA ILE A 365 -2.73 1.82 -13.56
C ILE A 365 -1.35 1.43 -13.03
N SER A 366 -1.29 0.49 -12.09
CA SER A 366 -0.04 -0.15 -11.67
C SER A 366 0.18 -1.41 -12.50
N ARG A 367 1.42 -1.64 -12.93
CA ARG A 367 1.76 -2.83 -13.72
C ARG A 367 2.15 -4.02 -12.85
N SER A 368 2.71 -3.76 -11.67
CA SER A 368 3.21 -4.74 -10.70
C SER A 368 3.96 -5.90 -11.35
N SER A 369 4.77 -5.56 -12.36
CA SER A 369 5.49 -6.54 -13.18
C SER A 369 6.94 -6.71 -12.73
N ASN A 370 7.53 -5.63 -12.22
CA ASN A 370 8.90 -5.62 -11.69
C ASN A 370 8.99 -6.26 -10.30
N ASP A 371 7.96 -6.11 -9.47
CA ASP A 371 7.80 -6.78 -8.17
C ASP A 371 7.24 -8.21 -8.33
N GLY A 372 6.81 -8.60 -9.52
CA GLY A 372 6.50 -9.98 -9.87
C GLY A 372 5.10 -10.45 -9.48
N TYR A 373 4.21 -9.55 -9.08
CA TYR A 373 2.81 -9.90 -8.81
C TYR A 373 2.02 -10.15 -10.10
N THR A 374 2.06 -9.23 -11.07
CA THR A 374 1.51 -9.50 -12.41
C THR A 374 2.47 -10.39 -13.21
N PRO A 375 2.02 -11.54 -13.76
CA PRO A 375 2.88 -12.38 -14.59
C PRO A 375 3.48 -11.61 -15.77
N ASN A 376 4.81 -11.60 -15.86
CA ASN A 376 5.57 -10.84 -16.87
C ASN A 376 5.18 -11.14 -18.32
N HIS A 377 4.71 -12.36 -18.62
CA HIS A 377 4.27 -12.72 -19.97
C HIS A 377 2.82 -12.31 -20.29
N GLN A 378 2.05 -11.86 -19.29
CA GLN A 378 0.65 -11.43 -19.42
C GLN A 378 0.48 -9.90 -19.30
N VAL A 379 1.42 -9.19 -18.67
CA VAL A 379 1.31 -7.74 -18.35
C VAL A 379 0.94 -6.88 -19.57
N GLU A 380 1.59 -7.07 -20.72
CA GLU A 380 1.31 -6.26 -21.92
C GLU A 380 -0.09 -6.54 -22.50
N LEU A 381 -0.52 -7.80 -22.45
CA LEU A 381 -1.86 -8.21 -22.90
C LEU A 381 -2.94 -7.58 -21.99
N ILE A 382 -2.80 -7.75 -20.67
CA ILE A 382 -3.76 -7.23 -19.69
C ILE A 382 -3.84 -5.71 -19.78
N GLN A 383 -2.69 -5.01 -19.80
CA GLN A 383 -2.63 -3.56 -19.95
C GLN A 383 -3.37 -3.08 -21.20
N GLN A 384 -3.12 -3.72 -22.36
CA GLN A 384 -3.79 -3.33 -23.60
C GLN A 384 -5.30 -3.57 -23.52
N MET A 385 -5.74 -4.69 -22.95
CA MET A 385 -7.16 -5.00 -22.78
C MET A 385 -7.86 -3.98 -21.88
N VAL A 386 -7.24 -3.58 -20.77
CA VAL A 386 -7.75 -2.53 -19.88
C VAL A 386 -7.87 -1.19 -20.62
N LEU A 387 -6.82 -0.77 -21.32
CA LEU A 387 -6.82 0.47 -22.10
C LEU A 387 -7.90 0.48 -23.18
N ASP A 388 -8.08 -0.65 -23.89
CA ASP A 388 -9.13 -0.80 -24.90
C ASP A 388 -10.53 -0.64 -24.28
N ARG A 389 -10.76 -1.19 -23.08
CA ARG A 389 -12.05 -1.02 -22.38
C ARG A 389 -12.27 0.40 -21.88
N LEU A 390 -11.25 1.04 -21.34
CA LEU A 390 -11.31 2.47 -20.96
C LEU A 390 -11.64 3.33 -22.18
N GLN A 391 -10.96 3.11 -23.31
CA GLN A 391 -11.20 3.85 -24.56
C GLN A 391 -12.59 3.59 -25.12
N LYS A 392 -13.07 2.35 -25.07
CA LYS A 392 -14.42 1.96 -25.53
C LYS A 392 -15.53 2.61 -24.71
N VAL A 393 -15.37 2.72 -23.39
CA VAL A 393 -16.41 3.25 -22.49
C VAL A 393 -16.34 4.76 -22.36
N PHE A 394 -15.14 5.32 -22.15
CA PHE A 394 -14.97 6.75 -21.92
C PHE A 394 -14.76 7.57 -23.20
N GLY A 395 -14.37 6.92 -24.31
CA GLY A 395 -14.32 7.57 -25.63
C GLY A 395 -13.37 8.76 -25.67
N GLU A 396 -13.85 9.88 -26.22
CA GLU A 396 -13.07 11.13 -26.34
C GLU A 396 -12.83 11.83 -24.99
N ASN A 397 -13.42 11.34 -23.89
CA ASN A 397 -13.24 11.94 -22.56
C ASN A 397 -11.91 11.58 -21.91
N ILE A 398 -11.20 10.54 -22.35
CA ILE A 398 -9.85 10.20 -21.85
C ILE A 398 -8.75 10.78 -22.74
N THR A 399 -7.54 10.89 -22.21
CA THR A 399 -6.35 11.31 -22.97
C THR A 399 -6.06 10.37 -24.13
N ASP A 400 -5.62 10.93 -25.28
CA ASP A 400 -5.39 10.16 -26.52
C ASP A 400 -4.30 9.09 -26.37
N GLN A 401 -3.35 9.30 -25.44
CA GLN A 401 -2.31 8.35 -25.08
C GLN A 401 -2.15 8.34 -23.55
N PRO A 402 -1.92 7.17 -22.93
CA PRO A 402 -1.59 7.11 -21.51
C PRO A 402 -0.21 7.71 -21.26
N THR A 403 -0.02 8.26 -20.06
CA THR A 403 1.28 8.72 -19.59
C THR A 403 2.00 7.55 -18.90
N LEU A 404 3.06 7.05 -19.53
CA LEU A 404 3.89 5.97 -18.99
C LEU A 404 4.93 6.57 -18.02
N TRP A 405 4.55 6.70 -16.75
CA TRP A 405 5.37 7.35 -15.71
C TRP A 405 6.73 6.65 -15.55
N TYR A 406 6.74 5.32 -15.51
CA TYR A 406 7.94 4.50 -15.36
C TYR A 406 8.96 4.65 -16.51
N LYS A 407 8.55 5.17 -17.68
CA LYS A 407 9.45 5.47 -18.81
C LYS A 407 9.96 6.91 -18.82
N ASN A 408 9.42 7.77 -17.97
CA ASN A 408 9.67 9.22 -17.97
C ASN A 408 10.53 9.63 -16.76
N SER A 409 11.77 9.17 -16.71
CA SER A 409 12.71 9.47 -15.61
C SER A 409 13.24 10.91 -15.59
N SER A 410 12.85 11.76 -16.55
CA SER A 410 13.40 13.12 -16.73
C SER A 410 12.38 14.26 -16.64
N ILE A 411 11.09 13.98 -16.42
CA ILE A 411 10.04 15.02 -16.30
C ILE A 411 9.45 14.95 -14.88
N PRO A 412 9.53 16.01 -14.06
CA PRO A 412 8.88 16.03 -12.76
C PRO A 412 7.36 15.78 -12.91
N ALA A 413 6.75 14.95 -12.06
CA ALA A 413 5.32 14.66 -12.12
C ALA A 413 4.44 15.93 -12.08
N LEU A 414 4.93 16.98 -11.41
CA LEU A 414 4.30 18.30 -11.37
C LEU A 414 4.15 18.94 -12.77
N GLU A 415 5.09 18.69 -13.69
CA GLU A 415 5.05 19.17 -15.08
C GLU A 415 4.12 18.34 -15.98
N LEU A 416 3.79 17.10 -15.59
CA LEU A 416 2.82 16.25 -16.30
C LEU A 416 1.37 16.57 -15.91
N VAL A 417 1.17 17.08 -14.69
CA VAL A 417 -0.15 17.49 -14.17
C VAL A 417 -0.46 18.98 -14.46
N GLU A 418 0.52 19.79 -14.89
CA GLU A 418 0.28 21.17 -15.31
C GLU A 418 -0.14 21.32 -16.79
N PRO A 419 -1.09 22.22 -17.10
CA PRO A 419 -1.31 22.66 -18.47
C PRO A 419 -0.12 23.51 -18.90
N ARG A 420 0.46 23.23 -20.07
CA ARG A 420 1.40 24.17 -20.73
C ARG A 420 0.79 25.57 -20.65
N LYS A 421 1.38 26.47 -19.84
CA LYS A 421 1.15 27.90 -20.01
C LYS A 421 1.51 28.18 -21.46
N LYS A 422 0.53 28.53 -22.31
CA LYS A 422 0.83 29.13 -23.60
C LYS A 422 1.75 30.31 -23.29
N LYS A 423 3.04 30.19 -23.63
CA LYS A 423 3.91 31.35 -23.65
C LYS A 423 3.25 32.37 -24.59
N PRO A 424 3.17 33.64 -24.16
CA PRO A 424 2.48 34.68 -24.92
C PRO A 424 3.04 34.85 -26.34
#